data_AF-X1JKE7-F1
#
_entry.id   AF-X1JKE7-F1
#
_cell.length_a   1.000
_cell.length_b   1.000
_cell.length_c   1.000
_cell.angle_alpha   90.00
_cell.angle_beta   90.00
_cell.angle_gamma   90.00
#
_symmetry.space_group_name_H-M   'P 1'
#
loop_
_entity.id
_entity.type
_entity.pdbx_description
1 polymer ?
#
loop_
_entity_poly.entity_id
_entity_poly.type
_entity_poly.pdbx_seq_one_letter_code
_entity_poly.pdbx_strand_id
1 'polypeptide(L)'
;LGHQVTMVPIRGDGLRYHGSAPILSLLRHHGYIDTIAYPTDEVHVFERAKEFVQAEGFLPAPESAYSIASAIDEAIKCKETN
;
A
#
# COMPACT_ATOMS: atom_id res chain seq x y z
N LEU A 1 11.72 -3.14 -11.91
CA LEU A 1 12.75 -3.91 -11.15
C LEU A 1 13.01 -5.21 -11.91
N GLY A 2 14.26 -5.67 -11.98
CA GLY A 2 14.61 -6.93 -12.66
C GLY A 2 14.43 -8.15 -11.76
N HIS A 3 14.48 -9.36 -12.34
CA HIS A 3 14.32 -10.61 -11.59
C HIS A 3 15.46 -10.91 -10.59
N GLN A 4 16.53 -10.10 -10.59
CA GLN A 4 17.69 -10.22 -9.70
C GLN A 4 17.63 -9.24 -8.50
N VAL A 5 16.49 -8.61 -8.26
CA VAL A 5 16.39 -7.59 -7.22
C VAL A 5 16.40 -8.23 -5.83
N THR A 6 17.40 -7.81 -5.05
CA THR A 6 17.51 -8.14 -3.63
C THR A 6 16.74 -7.10 -2.82
N MET A 7 15.82 -7.57 -1.97
CA MET A 7 15.03 -6.70 -1.09
C MET A 7 15.78 -6.39 0.21
N VAL A 8 15.43 -5.27 0.86
CA VAL A 8 15.93 -4.93 2.20
C VAL A 8 15.61 -6.06 3.18
N PRO A 9 16.54 -6.45 4.08
CA PRO A 9 16.32 -7.58 4.98
C PRO A 9 15.20 -7.37 6.00
N ILE A 10 15.01 -6.14 6.49
CA ILE A 10 14.05 -5.80 7.54
C ILE A 10 12.83 -5.17 6.88
N ARG A 11 11.75 -5.95 6.75
CA ARG A 11 10.46 -5.54 6.20
C ARG A 11 9.36 -6.52 6.63
N GLY A 12 8.23 -6.02 7.12
CA GLY A 12 7.14 -6.79 7.72
C GLY A 12 5.86 -6.89 6.87
N ASP A 13 5.81 -6.25 5.70
CA ASP A 13 4.61 -6.10 4.88
C ASP A 13 4.22 -7.29 4.00
N GLY A 14 5.15 -8.17 3.66
CA GLY A 14 4.91 -9.29 2.73
C GLY A 14 4.89 -8.91 1.24
N LEU A 15 4.87 -7.63 0.87
CA LEU A 15 4.83 -7.14 -0.52
C LEU A 15 6.22 -7.15 -1.19
N ARG A 16 6.79 -8.36 -1.32
CA ARG A 16 8.19 -8.56 -1.72
C ARG A 16 8.40 -8.94 -3.19
N TYR A 17 7.32 -9.12 -3.95
CA TYR A 17 7.45 -9.41 -5.38
C TYR A 17 7.93 -8.17 -6.13
N HIS A 18 8.89 -8.35 -7.04
CA HIS A 18 9.58 -7.25 -7.72
C HIS A 18 8.81 -6.69 -8.93
N GLY A 19 7.73 -7.35 -9.34
CA GLY A 19 6.93 -6.98 -10.51
C GLY A 19 5.47 -6.73 -10.17
N SER A 20 4.71 -6.38 -11.20
CA SER A 20 3.24 -6.39 -11.18
C SER A 20 2.74 -7.20 -12.37
N ALA A 21 1.49 -7.63 -12.34
CA ALA A 21 0.90 -8.37 -13.44
C ALA A 21 0.97 -7.54 -14.75
N PRO A 22 1.22 -8.17 -15.93
CA PRO A 22 1.33 -7.44 -17.20
C PRO A 22 0.10 -6.59 -17.52
N ILE A 23 -1.10 -7.11 -17.23
CA ILE A 23 -2.36 -6.38 -17.46
C ILE A 23 -2.46 -5.11 -16.60
N LEU A 24 -2.07 -5.16 -15.32
CA LEU A 24 -2.05 -4.00 -14.44
C LEU A 24 -1.00 -2.98 -14.90
N SER A 25 0.17 -3.46 -15.34
CA SER A 25 1.23 -2.61 -15.88
C SER A 25 0.79 -1.88 -17.14
N LEU A 26 0.05 -2.55 -18.03
CA LEU A 26 -0.52 -1.97 -19.25
C LEU A 26 -1.60 -0.91 -18.94
N LEU A 27 -2.52 -1.21 -18.02
CA LEU A 27 -3.56 -0.26 -17.61
C LEU A 27 -2.95 1.02 -17.01
N ARG A 28 -1.93 0.86 -16.16
CA ARG A 28 -1.17 2.00 -15.62
C ARG A 28 -0.43 2.78 -16.71
N HIS A 29 0.20 2.08 -17.66
CA HIS A 29 0.91 2.73 -18.76
C HIS A 29 -0.01 3.61 -19.62
N HIS A 30 -1.25 3.18 -19.84
CA HIS A 30 -2.26 3.96 -20.55
C HIS A 30 -3.00 5.00 -19.69
N GLY A 31 -2.69 5.12 -18.40
CA GLY A 31 -3.31 6.10 -17.51
C GLY A 31 -4.75 5.75 -17.08
N TYR A 32 -5.15 4.48 -17.18
CA TYR A 32 -6.46 4.03 -16.68
C TYR A 32 -6.49 3.84 -15.16
N ILE A 33 -5.34 3.59 -14.54
CA ILE A 33 -5.20 3.43 -13.10
C ILE A 33 -3.98 4.18 -12.60
N ASP A 34 -4.10 4.71 -11.38
CA ASP A 34 -3.00 5.31 -10.64
C ASP A 34 -2.36 4.30 -9.69
N THR A 35 -1.22 4.68 -9.12
CA THR A 35 -0.48 3.86 -8.16
C THR A 35 0.08 4.74 -7.05
N ILE A 36 -0.05 4.28 -5.82
CA ILE A 36 0.58 4.89 -4.64
C ILE A 36 1.68 3.95 -4.17
N ALA A 37 2.82 4.53 -3.77
CA ALA A 37 3.89 3.82 -3.10
C ALA A 37 4.11 4.45 -1.73
N TYR A 38 3.95 3.65 -0.67
CA TYR A 38 4.21 4.08 0.68
C TYR A 38 5.71 4.00 1.04
N PRO A 39 6.16 4.75 2.07
CA PRO A 39 7.53 4.69 2.55
C PRO A 39 8.00 3.27 2.88
N THR A 40 9.28 3.01 2.65
CA THR A 40 9.88 1.68 2.83
C THR A 40 10.01 1.23 4.27
N ASP A 41 9.87 2.15 5.24
CA ASP A 41 9.94 1.85 6.68
C ASP A 41 8.60 1.35 7.24
N GLU A 42 7.53 1.32 6.44
CA GLU A 42 6.21 0.73 6.75
C GLU A 42 5.46 1.40 7.91
N VAL A 43 6.06 2.40 8.56
CA VAL A 43 5.52 3.05 9.77
C VAL A 43 4.16 3.65 9.48
N HIS A 44 4.03 4.41 8.39
CA HIS A 44 2.75 5.02 7.99
C HIS A 44 1.65 3.98 7.78
N VAL A 45 1.98 2.86 7.12
CA VAL A 45 1.00 1.81 6.82
C VAL A 45 0.53 1.12 8.11
N PHE A 46 1.44 0.80 9.02
CA PHE A 46 1.09 0.15 10.27
C PHE A 46 0.42 1.07 11.29
N GLU A 47 0.69 2.38 11.26
CA GLU A 47 -0.10 3.37 12.00
C GLU A 47 -1.57 3.36 11.54
N ARG A 48 -1.81 3.38 10.22
CA ARG A 48 -3.16 3.28 9.64
C ARG A 48 -3.85 1.95 9.94
N ALA A 49 -3.10 0.84 9.89
CA ALA A 49 -3.62 -0.47 10.28
C ALA A 49 -4.05 -0.50 11.75
N LYS A 50 -3.28 0.12 12.64
CA LYS A 50 -3.62 0.24 14.06
C LYS A 50 -4.88 1.07 14.27
N GLU A 51 -5.02 2.21 13.58
CA GLU A 51 -6.25 3.01 13.60
C GLU A 51 -7.46 2.16 13.17
N PHE A 52 -7.33 1.41 12.08
CA PHE A 52 -8.37 0.51 11.58
C PHE A 52 -8.74 -0.58 12.61
N VAL A 53 -7.76 -1.22 13.24
CA VAL A 53 -8.01 -2.23 14.30
C VAL A 53 -8.77 -1.61 15.47
N GLN A 54 -8.42 -0.38 15.87
CA GLN A 54 -9.07 0.30 16.98
C GLN A 54 -10.51 0.71 16.65
N ALA A 55 -10.81 1.04 15.40
CA ALA A 55 -12.13 1.44 14.94
C ALA A 55 -13.04 0.23 14.63
N GLU A 56 -12.52 -0.76 13.91
CA GLU A 56 -13.31 -1.86 13.34
C GLU A 56 -13.16 -3.19 14.10
N GLY A 57 -12.15 -3.32 14.97
CA GLY A 57 -11.88 -4.53 15.75
C GLY A 57 -11.32 -5.71 14.95
N PHE A 58 -11.03 -5.54 13.65
CA PHE A 58 -10.47 -6.56 12.77
C PHE A 58 -8.98 -6.33 12.50
N LEU A 59 -8.15 -7.37 12.67
CA LEU A 59 -6.72 -7.34 12.38
C LEU A 59 -6.44 -7.69 10.92
N PRO A 60 -6.04 -6.72 10.06
CA PRO A 60 -5.74 -7.01 8.66
C PRO A 60 -4.39 -7.71 8.49
N ALA A 61 -4.24 -8.43 7.38
CA ALA A 61 -2.94 -8.88 6.91
C ALA A 61 -2.02 -7.67 6.60
N PRO A 62 -0.70 -7.77 6.82
CA PRO A 62 0.24 -6.68 6.52
C PRO A 62 0.18 -6.17 5.07
N GLU A 63 -0.08 -7.06 4.10
CA GLU A 63 -0.28 -6.67 2.70
C GLU A 63 -1.56 -5.84 2.53
N SER A 64 -2.66 -6.26 3.16
CA SER A 64 -3.96 -5.58 3.09
C SER A 64 -3.94 -4.22 3.79
N ALA A 65 -3.04 -4.01 4.76
CA ALA A 65 -2.86 -2.73 5.43
C ALA A 65 -2.51 -1.60 4.46
N TYR A 66 -1.84 -1.88 3.34
CA TYR A 66 -1.53 -0.87 2.32
C TYR A 66 -2.80 -0.29 1.66
N SER A 67 -3.77 -1.15 1.39
CA SER A 67 -5.06 -0.73 0.83
C SER A 67 -5.88 0.07 1.86
N ILE A 68 -5.82 -0.33 3.13
CA ILE A 68 -6.48 0.39 4.23
C ILE A 68 -5.86 1.78 4.40
N ALA A 69 -4.52 1.88 4.40
CA ALA A 69 -3.82 3.16 4.48
C ALA A 69 -4.23 4.09 3.33
N SER A 70 -4.30 3.57 2.10
CA SER A 70 -4.74 4.34 0.93
C SER A 70 -6.16 4.85 1.05
N ALA A 71 -7.07 4.02 1.58
CA ALA A 71 -8.45 4.43 1.78
C ALA A 71 -8.59 5.52 2.84
N ILE A 72 -7.86 5.41 3.96
CA ILE A 72 -7.87 6.41 5.03
C ILE A 72 -7.27 7.74 4.55
N ASP A 73 -6.13 7.70 3.84
CA ASP A 73 -5.47 8.91 3.35
C ASP A 73 -6.35 9.65 2.32
N GLU A 74 -7.05 8.94 1.43
CA GLU A 74 -7.98 9.59 0.48
C GLU A 74 -9.19 10.19 1.22
N ALA A 75 -9.70 9.53 2.26
CA ALA A 75 -10.77 10.08 3.08
C ALA A 75 -10.36 11.38 3.79
N ILE A 76 -9.12 11.45 4.31
CA ILE A 76 -8.57 12.67 4.92
C ILE A 76 -8.43 13.78 3.88
N LYS A 77 -7.87 13.47 2.72
CA LYS A 77 -7.73 14.43 1.61
C LYS A 77 -9.09 14.98 1.15
N CYS A 78 -10.12 14.14 1.08
CA CYS A 78 -11.49 14.58 0.77
C CYS A 78 -12.06 15.50 1.85
N LYS A 79 -11.71 15.29 3.12
CA LYS A 79 -12.09 16.17 4.22
C LYS A 79 -11.39 17.54 4.16
N GLU A 80 -10.14 17.58 3.69
CA GLU A 80 -9.34 18.80 3.57
C GLU A 80 -9.69 19.65 2.33
N THR A 81 -10.25 19.02 1.30
CA THR A 81 -10.56 19.66 0.01
C THR A 81 -12.06 19.95 -0.18
N ASN A 82 -12.88 19.67 0.83
CA ASN A 82 -14.29 20.07 0.95
C ASN A 82 -14.40 21.41 1.67
#